data_AF-A0A2N6CP40-F1
#
_entry.id   AF-A0A2N6CP40-F1
#
_cell.length_a   1.000
_cell.length_b   1.000
_cell.length_c   1.000
_cell.angle_alpha   90.00
_cell.angle_beta   90.00
_cell.angle_gamma   90.00
#
_symmetry.space_group_name_H-M   'P 1'
#
loop_
_entity.id
_entity.type
_entity.pdbx_description
1 polymer ?
#
loop_
_entity_poly.entity_id
_entity_poly.type
_entity_poly.pdbx_seq_one_letter_code
_entity_poly.pdbx_strand_id
1 'polypeptide(L)' 'MLARVFTLAGIFAAAACTDQAAENGSSENVSIPNPAAVFCVDQGGEYLLDSGECRLPDGSVVDAWEYYRENVEKAE' A
#
# COMPACT_ATOMS: atom_id res chain seq x y z
N MET A 1 -3.46 31.98 -56.55
CA MET A 1 -4.25 33.22 -56.48
C MET A 1 -5.38 32.95 -55.49
N LEU A 2 -5.37 33.66 -54.36
CA LEU A 2 -6.45 33.97 -53.39
C LEU A 2 -7.70 33.07 -53.29
N ALA A 3 -8.36 32.84 -52.16
CA ALA A 3 -8.15 33.04 -50.73
C ALA A 3 -9.41 32.45 -50.07
N ARG A 4 -9.22 31.68 -48.98
CA ARG A 4 -10.10 31.48 -47.82
C ARG A 4 -11.64 31.58 -47.98
N VAL A 5 -12.31 30.46 -47.71
CA VAL A 5 -13.53 30.44 -46.90
C VAL A 5 -13.38 29.33 -45.86
N PHE A 6 -12.90 29.68 -44.66
CA PHE A 6 -13.00 28.79 -43.49
C PHE A 6 -14.34 29.10 -42.82
N THR A 7 -15.37 28.34 -43.19
CA THR A 7 -16.69 28.44 -42.56
C THR A 7 -16.64 27.75 -41.19
N LEU A 8 -16.93 28.53 -40.14
CA LEU A 8 -17.13 28.10 -38.76
C LEU A 8 -18.38 27.21 -38.64
N ALA A 9 -18.24 25.99 -38.11
CA ALA A 9 -19.26 25.22 -37.38
C ALA A 9 -18.62 23.89 -36.91
N GLY A 10 -18.73 23.41 -35.68
CA GLY A 10 -19.52 23.83 -34.54
C GLY A 10 -18.85 23.40 -33.24
N ILE A 11 -19.26 24.08 -32.17
CA ILE A 11 -18.83 23.86 -30.80
C ILE A 11 -19.35 22.48 -30.38
N PHE A 12 -18.45 21.51 -30.21
CA PHE A 12 -18.75 20.29 -29.46
C PHE A 12 -18.84 20.66 -27.98
N ALA A 13 -20.04 20.98 -27.52
CA ALA A 13 -20.35 21.08 -26.09
C ALA A 13 -20.40 19.66 -25.53
N ALA A 14 -19.25 19.15 -25.07
CA ALA A 14 -19.23 17.99 -24.20
C ALA A 14 -19.87 18.40 -22.87
N ALA A 15 -21.13 18.01 -22.66
CA ALA A 15 -21.75 18.04 -21.35
C ALA A 15 -21.04 16.99 -20.48
N ALA A 16 -19.96 17.42 -19.83
CA ALA A 16 -19.33 16.67 -18.76
C ALA A 16 -20.32 16.62 -17.59
N CYS A 17 -21.00 15.48 -17.41
CA CYS A 17 -21.68 15.19 -16.16
C CYS A 17 -20.58 14.92 -15.14
N THR A 18 -20.31 15.90 -14.29
CA THR A 18 -19.49 15.67 -13.10
C THR A 18 -20.47 15.44 -11.95
N ASP A 19 -20.70 14.16 -11.63
CA ASP A 19 -21.25 13.77 -10.33
C ASP A 19 -20.10 13.85 -9.34
N GLN A 20 -19.88 15.05 -8.79
CA GLN A 20 -19.03 15.24 -7.62
C GLN A 20 -19.90 15.09 -6.38
N ALA A 21 -20.34 13.85 -6.14
CA ALA A 21 -20.69 13.44 -4.79
C ALA A 21 -19.37 13.39 -4.02
N ALA A 22 -19.09 14.47 -3.29
CA ALA A 22 -18.02 14.52 -2.31
C ALA A 22 -18.39 13.54 -1.18
N GLU A 23 -18.09 12.26 -1.40
CA GLU A 23 -18.09 11.27 -0.34
C GLU A 23 -16.92 11.63 0.57
N ASN A 24 -17.25 12.23 1.72
CA ASN A 24 -16.35 12.42 2.84
C ASN A 24 -16.10 11.03 3.45
N GLY A 25 -15.41 10.18 2.70
CA GLY A 25 -14.91 8.90 3.17
C GLY A 25 -13.80 9.23 4.15
N SER A 26 -14.13 9.18 5.44
CA SER A 26 -13.11 8.89 6.45
C SER A 26 -12.53 7.53 6.04
N SER A 27 -11.40 7.58 5.33
CA SER A 27 -10.58 6.41 5.11
C SER A 27 -10.07 6.03 6.49
N GLU A 28 -10.84 5.19 7.19
CA GLU A 28 -10.34 4.45 8.33
C GLU A 28 -9.06 3.80 7.81
N ASN A 29 -7.91 4.29 8.28
CA ASN A 29 -6.61 3.78 7.87
C ASN A 29 -6.50 2.37 8.43
N VAL A 30 -7.01 1.39 7.69
CA VAL A 30 -6.79 -0.02 7.95
C VAL A 30 -5.30 -0.26 7.73
N SER A 31 -4.53 -0.22 8.82
CA SER A 31 -3.12 -0.56 8.78
C SER A 31 -3.00 -2.08 8.74
N ILE A 32 -2.42 -2.60 7.65
CA ILE A 32 -2.03 -4.01 7.57
C ILE A 32 -0.77 -4.17 8.43
N PRO A 33 -0.75 -5.09 9.41
CA PRO A 33 0.43 -5.29 10.24
C PRO A 33 1.59 -5.87 9.41
N ASN A 34 2.83 -5.56 9.78
CA ASN A 34 4.02 -6.13 9.14
C ASN A 34 4.06 -7.64 9.39
N PRO A 35 3.97 -8.50 8.35
CA PRO A 35 3.96 -9.95 8.52
C PRO A 35 5.18 -10.51 9.26
N ALA A 36 6.37 -9.96 9.01
CA ALA A 36 7.59 -10.39 9.70
C ALA A 36 7.57 -10.02 11.20
N ALA A 37 7.00 -8.87 11.54
CA ALA A 37 6.84 -8.44 12.93
C ALA A 37 5.83 -9.32 13.67
N VAL A 38 4.69 -9.62 13.04
CA VAL A 38 3.68 -10.53 13.58
C VAL A 38 4.29 -11.91 13.79
N PHE A 39 4.96 -12.46 12.78
CA PHE A 39 5.61 -13.75 12.88
C PHE A 39 6.66 -13.79 14.01
N CYS A 40 7.50 -12.76 14.14
CA CYS A 40 8.46 -12.66 15.24
C CYS A 40 7.80 -12.82 16.61
N VAL A 41 6.70 -12.09 16.83
CA VAL A 41 5.93 -12.14 18.09
C VAL A 41 5.26 -13.51 18.27
N ASP A 42 4.70 -14.08 17.20
CA ASP A 42 4.05 -15.40 17.23
C ASP A 42 5.05 -16.53 17.56
N GLN A 43 6.32 -16.39 17.16
CA GLN A 43 7.40 -17.31 17.56
C GLN A 43 7.92 -17.06 18.99
N GLY A 44 7.32 -16.14 19.74
CA GLY A 44 7.69 -15.77 21.10
C GLY A 44 8.84 -14.76 21.19
N GLY A 45 9.23 -14.14 20.08
CA GLY A 45 10.26 -13.12 20.02
C GLY A 45 9.75 -11.69 20.28
N GLU A 46 10.69 -10.75 20.27
CA GLU A 46 10.46 -9.31 20.37
C GLU A 46 10.89 -8.64 19.06
N TYR A 47 9.95 -8.00 18.35
CA TYR A 47 10.27 -7.24 17.13
C TYR A 47 10.85 -5.87 17.47
N LEU A 48 12.06 -5.61 16.98
CA LEU A 48 12.79 -4.37 17.22
C LEU A 48 12.46 -3.36 16.12
N LEU A 49 11.55 -2.41 16.42
CA LEU A 49 11.05 -1.43 15.46
C LEU A 49 12.15 -0.58 14.81
N ASP A 50 13.22 -0.26 15.55
CA ASP A 50 14.30 0.60 15.07
C ASP A 50 15.21 -0.08 14.05
N SER A 51 15.42 -1.41 14.18
CA SER A 51 16.36 -2.17 13.33
C SER A 51 15.66 -3.11 12.34
N GLY A 52 14.37 -3.42 12.56
CA GLY A 52 13.65 -4.42 11.77
C GLY A 52 14.06 -5.86 12.08
N GLU A 53 14.72 -6.10 13.22
CA GLU A 53 15.18 -7.41 13.67
C GLU A 53 14.16 -8.09 14.60
N CYS A 54 14.30 -9.40 14.75
CA CYS A 54 13.60 -10.19 15.75
C CYS A 54 14.59 -10.67 16.81
N ARG A 55 14.34 -10.34 18.08
CA ARG A 55 15.02 -10.96 19.21
C ARG A 55 14.27 -12.24 19.59
N LEU A 56 14.90 -13.39 19.40
CA LEU A 56 14.32 -14.71 19.68
C LEU A 56 14.33 -15.03 21.19
N PRO A 57 13.55 -16.03 21.65
CA PRO A 57 13.49 -16.42 23.07
C PRO A 57 14.83 -16.86 23.67
N ASP A 58 15.77 -17.33 22.85
CA ASP A 58 17.12 -17.68 23.27
C ASP A 58 18.07 -16.47 23.39
N GLY A 59 17.57 -15.27 23.08
CA GLY A 59 18.31 -14.01 23.12
C GLY A 59 19.08 -13.68 21.84
N SER A 60 19.08 -14.55 20.83
CA SER A 60 19.65 -14.24 19.52
C SER A 60 18.86 -13.17 18.79
N VAL A 61 19.53 -12.42 17.91
CA VAL A 61 18.91 -11.34 17.12
C VAL A 61 19.16 -11.65 15.65
N VAL A 62 18.09 -11.68 14.87
CA VAL A 62 18.09 -12.04 13.44
C VAL A 62 17.28 -11.03 12.62
N ASP A 63 17.53 -10.92 11.32
CA ASP A 63 16.67 -10.13 10.42
C ASP A 63 15.25 -10.74 10.40
N ALA A 64 14.22 -9.94 10.70
CA ALA A 64 12.87 -10.47 10.84
C ALA A 64 12.29 -10.97 9.52
N TRP A 65 12.68 -10.37 8.39
CA TRP A 65 12.16 -10.74 7.07
C TRP A 65 12.81 -12.01 6.53
N GLU A 66 14.11 -12.20 6.76
CA GLU A 66 14.83 -13.44 6.52
C GLU A 66 14.24 -14.56 7.37
N TYR A 67 14.13 -14.35 8.69
CA TYR A 67 13.55 -15.31 9.61
C TYR A 67 12.12 -15.72 9.20
N TYR A 68 11.28 -14.77 8.82
CA TYR A 68 9.93 -15.04 8.31
C TYR A 68 9.96 -15.94 7.06
N ARG A 69 10.71 -15.57 6.02
CA ARG A 69 10.73 -16.31 4.74
C ARG A 69 11.29 -17.73 4.88
N GLU A 70 12.22 -17.95 5.81
CA GLU A 70 12.82 -19.27 6.05
C GLU A 70 11.93 -20.22 6.86
N ASN A 71 10.91 -19.69 7.56
CA ASN A 71 10.16 -20.44 8.56
C ASN A 71 8.64 -20.37 8.41
N VAL A 72 8.08 -19.48 7.59
CA VAL A 72 6.63 -19.35 7.43
C VAL A 72 5.95 -20.65 6.94
N GLU A 73 6.63 -21.45 6.12
CA GLU A 73 6.12 -22.77 5.67
C GLU A 73 6.20 -23.86 6.76
N LYS A 74 7.00 -23.65 7.82
CA LYS A 74 7.18 -24.61 8.92
C LYS A 74 6.24 -24.37 10.10
N ALA A 75 5.51 -23.26 10.08
CA ALA A 75 4.62 -22.84 11.15
C ALA A 75 3.17 -23.37 10.99
N GLU A 76 2.90 -24.12 9.91
CA GLU A 76 1.65 -24.85 9.63
C GLU A 76 1.71 -26.31 10.11
#